data_AF-F4XXV0-F1
#
_entry.id   AF-F4XXV0-F1
#
_cell.length_a   1.000
_cell.length_b   1.000
_cell.length_c   1.000
_cell.angle_alpha   90.00
_cell.angle_beta   90.00
_cell.angle_gamma   90.00
#
_symmetry.space_group_name_H-M   'P 1'
#
loop_
_entity.id
_entity.type
_entity.pdbx_description
1 polymer ?
#
loop_
_entity_poly.entity_id
_entity_poly.type
_entity_poly.pdbx_seq_one_letter_code
_entity_poly.pdbx_strand_id
1 'polypeptide(L)' 'MGIEEYWIVDYAALGARKFIGNPKQPTLFVCTLVDGEYQMNPFTEKTTIVSPTFPQFNLSAQQIFALAL' A
#
# COMPACT_ATOMS: atom_id res chain seq x y z
N MET A 1 -18.03 -5.37 -6.23
CA MET A 1 -17.66 -4.78 -4.93
C MET A 1 -17.33 -3.34 -5.20
N GLY A 2 -18.13 -2.40 -4.69
CA GLY A 2 -17.94 -0.95 -4.87
C GLY A 2 -17.28 -0.33 -3.64
N ILE A 3 -16.15 -0.90 -3.23
CA ILE A 3 -15.36 -0.34 -2.13
C ILE A 3 -14.47 0.73 -2.75
N GLU A 4 -14.64 1.98 -2.33
CA GLU A 4 -13.88 3.12 -2.86
C GLU A 4 -12.37 2.99 -2.60
N GLU A 5 -11.99 2.44 -1.45
CA GLU A 5 -10.60 2.25 -1.06
C GLU A 5 -10.41 1.02 -0.18
N TYR A 6 -9.39 0.21 -0.47
CA TYR A 6 -8.94 -0.86 0.41
C TYR A 6 -7.42 -1.01 0.35
N TRP A 7 -6.81 -1.53 1.41
CA TRP A 7 -5.36 -1.61 1.53
C TRP A 7 -4.89 -3.06 1.55
N ILE A 8 -3.75 -3.33 0.92
CA ILE A 8 -3.03 -4.59 1.01
C ILE A 8 -1.69 -4.32 1.67
N VAL A 9 -1.40 -4.98 2.80
CA VAL A 9 -0.16 -4.77 3.55
C VAL A 9 0.70 -6.03 3.47
N ASP A 10 1.79 -5.97 2.71
CA ASP A 10 2.79 -7.04 2.60
C ASP A 10 4.09 -6.62 3.29
N TYR A 11 4.07 -6.64 4.62
CA TYR A 11 5.22 -6.26 5.45
C TYR A 11 6.38 -7.28 5.39
N ALA A 12 6.09 -8.53 5.02
CA ALA A 12 7.05 -9.63 4.94
C ALA A 12 7.64 -9.83 3.53
N ALA A 13 7.26 -8.99 2.57
CA ALA A 13 7.71 -9.05 1.17
C ALA A 13 7.47 -10.43 0.51
N LEU A 14 6.31 -11.04 0.75
CA LEU A 14 5.96 -12.37 0.23
C LEU A 14 5.36 -12.32 -1.18
N GLY A 15 4.79 -11.19 -1.57
CA GLY A 15 4.16 -10.92 -2.85
C GLY A 15 5.06 -11.21 -4.06
N ALA A 16 4.43 -11.30 -5.23
CA ALA A 16 5.17 -11.57 -6.47
C ALA A 16 6.09 -10.39 -6.83
N ARG A 17 7.30 -10.69 -7.32
CA ARG A 17 8.32 -9.67 -7.70
C ARG A 17 7.80 -8.60 -8.66
N LYS A 18 6.85 -8.94 -9.54
CA LYS A 18 6.23 -7.98 -10.47
C LYS A 18 5.50 -6.82 -9.77
N PHE A 19 5.13 -6.98 -8.50
CA PHE A 19 4.42 -5.97 -7.72
C PHE A 19 5.30 -5.30 -6.65
N ILE A 20 6.26 -6.05 -6.09
CA ILE A 20 7.04 -5.61 -4.91
C ILE A 20 8.55 -5.48 -5.19
N GLY A 21 8.92 -5.45 -6.46
CA GLY A 21 10.29 -5.23 -6.92
C GLY A 21 11.19 -6.48 -6.95
N ASN A 22 12.43 -6.25 -7.40
CA ASN A 22 13.51 -7.22 -7.40
C ASN A 22 14.85 -6.51 -7.05
N PRO A 23 15.40 -6.68 -5.83
CA PRO A 23 14.95 -7.59 -4.77
C PRO A 23 13.55 -7.26 -4.25
N LYS A 24 12.85 -8.26 -3.70
CA LYS A 24 11.52 -8.08 -3.10
C LYS A 24 11.62 -7.14 -1.90
N GLN A 25 10.71 -6.18 -1.80
CA GLN A 25 10.64 -5.22 -0.71
C GLN A 25 9.26 -5.25 -0.02
N PRO A 26 9.19 -5.03 1.30
CA PRO A 26 7.91 -4.80 1.98
C PRO A 26 7.14 -3.67 1.30
N THR A 27 5.88 -3.93 0.95
CA THR A 27 5.07 -3.01 0.15
C THR A 27 3.66 -2.93 0.69
N LEU A 28 3.14 -1.71 0.83
CA LEU A 28 1.75 -1.42 1.12
C LEU A 28 1.10 -0.90 -0.16
N PHE A 29 -0.08 -1.40 -0.52
CA PHE A 29 -0.86 -0.89 -1.63
C PHE A 29 -2.10 -0.19 -1.11
N VAL A 30 -2.31 1.05 -1.54
CA VAL A 30 -3.62 1.71 -1.45
C VAL A 30 -4.33 1.49 -2.79
N CYS A 31 -5.40 0.71 -2.75
CA CYS A 31 -6.19 0.37 -3.93
C CYS A 31 -7.45 1.25 -3.96
N THR A 32 -7.59 2.07 -4.99
CA THR A 32 -8.71 3.03 -5.14
C THR A 32 -9.55 2.69 -6.36
N LEU A 33 -10.88 2.76 -6.23
CA LEU A 33 -11.79 2.59 -7.35
C LEU A 33 -11.88 3.90 -8.15
N VAL A 34 -11.43 3.87 -9.41
CA VAL A 34 -11.45 5.02 -10.33
C VAL A 34 -12.07 4.55 -11.64
N ASP A 35 -13.16 5.20 -12.07
CA ASP A 35 -13.88 4.88 -13.30
C ASP A 35 -14.27 3.39 -13.44
N GLY A 36 -14.55 2.73 -12.32
CA GLY A 36 -14.92 1.32 -12.27
C GLY A 36 -13.74 0.34 -12.23
N GLU A 37 -12.50 0.83 -12.22
CA GLU A 37 -11.28 0.01 -12.13
C GLU A 37 -10.47 0.31 -10.86
N TYR A 38 -9.84 -0.74 -10.30
CA TYR A 38 -8.98 -0.57 -9.14
C TYR A 38 -7.56 -0.19 -9.54
N GLN A 39 -7.14 1.01 -9.15
CA GLN A 39 -5.77 1.46 -9.28
C GLN A 39 -4.98 1.07 -8.03
N MET A 40 -3.86 0.36 -8.21
CA MET A 40 -2.99 -0.06 -7.12
C MET A 40 -1.82 0.92 -6.97
N ASN A 41 -1.78 1.65 -5.86
CA ASN A 41 -0.73 2.61 -5.55
C ASN A 41 0.25 2.00 -4.53
N PRO A 42 1.49 1.63 -4.92
CA PRO A 42 2.47 1.04 -4.02
C PRO A 42 3.18 2.11 -3.17
N PHE A 43 3.40 1.78 -1.90
CA PHE A 43 4.17 2.55 -0.94
C PHE A 43 5.21 1.65 -0.28
N THR A 44 6.45 2.13 -0.23
CA THR A 44 7.61 1.42 0.32
C THR A 44 8.40 2.35 1.23
N GLU A 45 9.11 1.78 2.20
CA GLU A 45 10.06 2.49 3.06
C GLU A 45 9.47 3.80 3.66
N LYS A 46 10.09 4.95 3.37
CA LYS A 46 9.78 6.26 3.97
C LYS A 46 8.70 7.03 3.23
N THR A 47 8.09 6.47 2.18
CA THR A 47 7.03 7.15 1.45
C THR A 47 5.80 7.28 2.33
N THR A 48 5.34 8.51 2.54
CA THR A 48 4.07 8.81 3.22
C THR A 48 2.92 8.22 2.41
N ILE A 49 2.06 7.46 3.09
CA ILE A 49 0.90 6.84 2.48
C ILE A 49 -0.12 7.92 2.15
N VAL A 50 -0.59 7.93 0.89
CA VAL A 50 -1.66 8.82 0.45
C VAL A 50 -2.94 8.02 0.38
N SER A 51 -3.93 8.44 1.18
CA SER A 51 -5.25 7.85 1.24
C SER A 51 -6.30 8.92 0.94
N PRO A 52 -7.02 8.82 -0.20
CA PRO A 52 -8.18 9.66 -0.47
C PRO A 52 -9.25 9.58 0.63
N THR A 53 -9.44 8.41 1.24
CA THR A 53 -10.44 8.19 2.30
C THR A 53 -10.01 8.78 3.64
N PHE A 54 -8.71 8.81 3.92
CA PHE A 54 -8.13 9.38 5.14
C PHE A 54 -7.07 10.45 4.81
N PRO A 55 -7.45 11.66 4.38
CA PRO A 55 -6.50 12.69 3.92
C PRO A 55 -5.51 13.18 5.00
N GLN A 56 -5.84 12.97 6.28
CA GLN A 56 -4.96 13.34 7.41
C GLN A 56 -4.03 12.20 7.84
N PHE A 57 -4.11 11.04 7.18
CA PHE A 57 -3.20 9.93 7.45
C PHE A 57 -1.78 10.32 7.04
N ASN A 58 -0.85 10.32 7.99
CA ASN A 58 0.50 10.84 7.79
C ASN A 58 1.58 9.86 8.30
N LEU A 59 1.35 8.56 8.10
CA LEU A 59 2.34 7.54 8.38
C LEU A 59 2.99 7.07 7.07
N SER A 60 4.28 6.77 7.14
CA SER A 60 4.99 6.08 6.08
C SER A 60 4.75 4.57 6.13
N ALA A 61 4.98 3.89 5.01
CA ALA A 61 4.89 2.44 4.92
C ALA A 61 5.77 1.75 5.98
N GLN A 62 7.01 2.23 6.20
CA GLN A 62 7.92 1.72 7.22
C GLN A 62 7.36 1.82 8.63
N GLN A 63 6.69 2.94 8.98
CA GLN A 63 6.06 3.09 10.29
C GLN A 63 4.93 2.08 10.50
N ILE A 64 4.17 1.76 9.44
CA ILE A 64 3.13 0.72 9.50
C ILE A 64 3.75 -0.68 9.62
N PHE A 65 4.80 -0.98 8.85
CA PHE A 65 5.47 -2.29 8.94
C PHE A 65 6.10 -2.55 10.31
N ALA A 66 6.61 -1.50 10.97
CA ALA A 66 7.17 -1.59 12.31
C ALA A 66 6.15 -1.99 13.40
N LEU A 67 4.84 -1.86 13.14
CA LEU A 67 3.77 -2.27 14.06
C LEU A 67 3.41 -3.77 13.95
N ALA A 68 3.87 -4.44 12.89
CA ALA A 68 3.54 -5.85 12.60
C ALA A 68 4.60 -6.85 13.09
N LEU A 69 5.70 -6.35 13.67
CA LEU A 69 6.81 -7.11 14.27
C LEU A 69 6.56 -7.31 15.76
#